data_AF-A0A9N6ZDH6-F1
#
_entry.id   AF-A0A9N6ZDH6-F1
#
_cell.length_a   1.000
_cell.length_b   1.000
_cell.length_c   1.000
_cell.angle_alpha   90.00
_cell.angle_beta   90.00
_cell.angle_gamma   90.00
#
_symmetry.space_group_name_H-M   'P 1'
#
loop_
_entity.id
_entity.type
_entity.pdbx_description
1 polymer ?
#
loop_
_entity_poly.entity_id
_entity_poly.type
_entity_poly.pdbx_seq_one_letter_code
_entity_poly.pdbx_strand_id
1 'polypeptide(L)'
;MQELLGHYIMLERYFLSEQVAKAVSMDTTLDSSSLTSSVVDDVFFLVKKSIRRSLSSCSVDSTCAVINNACALLEEDYSNVFQQQCKQGFPSGYLDLAQAYNVIQSSLQGSIRLQSSADTEKAKASFLVCLNNIETSIENVETLNQNLAQEIQLNFGSTLSGRDQEKIQSCLAGLKMTANKFRQLSEFGHEQLKSSAIKPRIKPWVDHFLSVNHDIEEEEFACYEVQDPFVQELIGHLDGFMSGFKDSLTPNNYQALIGTLTAQVAQQLEKVVLKTNFSRLGALQLDKEVRALVAFLSAATTWTIRDRLTRLTQIVTLLNLETCAEISEYWGPNASVNNTWRLTPAEVRQILTLR
;
A
#
# COMPACT_ATOMS: atom_id res chain seq x y z
N MET A 1 -0.86 7.18 49.78
CA MET A 1 -0.17 6.42 48.70
C MET A 1 -0.98 6.42 47.41
N GLN A 2 -2.26 6.01 47.42
CA GLN A 2 -3.12 6.05 46.21
C GLN A 2 -3.30 7.47 45.64
N GLU A 3 -3.49 8.48 46.50
CA GLU A 3 -3.59 9.87 46.06
C GLU A 3 -2.32 10.37 45.34
N LEU A 4 -1.14 10.01 45.85
CA LEU A 4 0.15 10.32 45.22
C LEU A 4 0.30 9.64 43.85
N LEU A 5 -0.15 8.39 43.72
CA LEU A 5 -0.17 7.67 42.44
C LEU A 5 -1.13 8.35 41.45
N GLY A 6 -2.28 8.83 41.90
CA GLY A 6 -3.22 9.61 41.09
C GLY A 6 -2.57 10.88 40.52
N HIS A 7 -1.88 11.66 41.37
CA HIS A 7 -1.13 12.83 40.93
C HIS A 7 0.01 12.46 39.96
N TYR A 8 0.75 11.38 40.23
CA TYR A 8 1.78 10.88 39.34
C TYR A 8 1.23 10.55 37.94
N ILE A 9 0.13 9.79 37.85
CA ILE A 9 -0.49 9.42 36.56
C ILE A 9 -0.89 10.66 35.76
N MET A 10 -1.46 11.67 36.43
CA MET A 10 -1.85 12.93 35.79
C MET A 10 -0.63 13.70 35.25
N LEU A 11 0.42 13.83 36.05
CA LEU A 11 1.67 14.48 35.64
C LEU A 11 2.37 13.73 34.52
N GLU A 12 2.37 12.40 34.58
CA GLU A 12 2.98 11.52 33.58
C GLU A 12 2.25 11.63 32.24
N ARG A 13 0.91 11.67 32.25
CA ARG A 13 0.08 11.92 31.06
C ARG A 13 0.39 13.28 30.44
N TYR A 14 0.43 14.33 31.26
CA TYR A 14 0.74 15.68 30.80
C TYR A 14 2.14 15.76 30.19
N PHE A 15 3.14 15.20 30.88
CA PHE A 15 4.51 15.10 30.38
C PHE A 15 4.57 14.40 29.02
N LEU A 16 3.92 13.25 28.89
CA LEU A 16 3.96 12.48 27.64
C LEU A 16 3.32 13.27 26.49
N SER A 17 2.17 13.91 26.71
CA SER A 17 1.46 14.71 25.70
C SER A 17 2.29 15.89 25.22
N GLU A 18 2.82 16.71 26.13
CA GLU A 18 3.64 17.88 25.78
C GLU A 18 4.94 17.48 25.07
N GLN A 19 5.59 16.40 25.51
CA GLN A 19 6.82 15.95 24.90
C GLN A 19 6.61 15.37 23.50
N VAL A 20 5.49 14.67 23.27
CA VAL A 20 5.14 14.15 21.95
C VAL A 20 4.74 15.30 21.01
N ALA A 21 3.96 16.28 21.47
CA ALA A 21 3.65 17.47 20.70
C ALA A 21 4.93 18.22 20.28
N LYS A 22 5.89 18.34 21.20
CA LYS A 22 7.21 18.91 20.91
C LYS A 22 7.97 18.09 19.88
N ALA A 23 8.03 16.77 20.03
CA ALA A 23 8.71 15.87 19.07
C ALA A 23 8.12 16.01 17.67
N VAL A 24 6.79 16.04 17.54
CA VAL A 24 6.09 16.28 16.28
C VAL A 24 6.44 17.66 15.68
N SER A 25 6.52 18.71 16.50
CA SER A 25 6.89 20.05 16.00
C SER A 25 8.35 20.16 15.54
N MET A 26 9.21 19.29 16.05
CA MET A 26 10.64 19.22 15.74
C MET A 26 10.96 18.09 14.76
N ASP A 27 9.93 17.52 14.12
CA ASP A 27 10.11 16.40 13.19
C ASP A 27 11.03 16.79 12.03
N THR A 28 12.04 15.96 11.82
CA THR A 28 13.03 16.15 10.76
C THR A 28 13.31 14.83 10.07
N THR A 29 13.48 14.88 8.76
CA THR A 29 14.07 13.76 8.01
C THR A 29 15.57 13.78 8.30
N LEU A 30 16.04 12.80 9.08
CA LEU A 30 17.40 12.77 9.64
C LEU A 30 18.50 12.80 8.57
N ASP A 31 18.25 12.18 7.40
CA ASP A 31 19.15 12.14 6.24
C ASP A 31 18.36 12.05 4.92
N SER A 32 18.99 12.40 3.79
CA SER A 32 18.39 12.24 2.45
C SER A 32 18.15 10.79 2.04
N SER A 33 18.79 9.83 2.71
CA SER A 33 18.59 8.38 2.53
C SER A 33 17.64 7.78 3.56
N SER A 34 17.19 8.55 4.56
CA SER A 34 16.27 8.04 5.57
C SER A 34 14.87 7.93 4.98
N LEU A 35 14.27 6.75 5.11
CA LEU A 35 12.92 6.47 4.63
C LEU A 35 11.85 6.98 5.61
N THR A 36 12.22 7.15 6.88
CA THR A 36 11.38 7.65 7.96
C THR A 36 11.91 8.98 8.49
N SER A 37 11.09 9.69 9.26
CA SER A 37 11.50 10.89 9.99
C SER A 37 11.72 10.63 11.47
N SER A 38 12.37 11.56 12.17
CA SER A 38 12.76 11.42 13.57
C SER A 38 11.56 11.22 14.51
N VAL A 39 10.37 11.69 14.12
CA VAL A 39 9.15 11.60 14.94
C VAL A 39 8.84 10.18 15.38
N VAL A 40 9.12 9.16 14.55
CA VAL A 40 8.84 7.77 14.90
C VAL A 40 9.69 7.36 16.09
N ASP A 41 11.01 7.51 16.01
CA ASP A 41 11.92 7.14 17.09
C ASP A 41 11.69 7.96 18.34
N ASP A 42 11.47 9.27 18.20
CA ASP A 42 11.25 10.19 19.31
C ASP A 42 9.98 9.84 20.09
N VAL A 43 8.86 9.62 19.40
CA VAL A 43 7.56 9.29 20.03
C VAL A 43 7.63 7.93 20.73
N PHE A 44 8.16 6.90 20.08
CA PHE A 44 8.26 5.58 20.70
C PHE A 44 9.28 5.53 21.84
N PHE A 45 10.35 6.31 21.76
CA PHE A 45 11.27 6.49 22.89
C PHE A 45 10.57 7.11 24.10
N LEU A 46 9.79 8.18 23.89
CA LEU A 46 9.05 8.87 24.95
C LEU A 46 7.99 7.95 25.58
N VAL A 47 7.20 7.25 24.77
CA VAL A 47 6.19 6.29 25.24
C VAL A 47 6.85 5.18 26.06
N LYS A 48 7.91 4.55 25.55
CA LYS A 48 8.63 3.49 26.25
C LYS A 48 9.22 3.99 27.56
N LYS A 49 9.79 5.20 27.58
CA LYS A 49 10.35 5.82 28.78
C LYS A 49 9.28 6.09 29.84
N SER A 50 8.10 6.56 29.43
CA SER A 50 6.97 6.82 30.32
C SER A 50 6.45 5.54 30.96
N ILE A 51 6.22 4.49 30.16
CA ILE A 51 5.75 3.20 30.66
C ILE A 51 6.78 2.57 31.59
N ARG A 52 8.08 2.58 31.26
CA ARG A 52 9.14 2.06 32.13
C ARG A 52 9.22 2.78 33.48
N ARG A 53 9.01 4.10 33.50
CA ARG A 53 8.94 4.86 34.77
C ARG A 53 7.76 4.39 35.63
N SER A 54 6.62 4.11 35.00
CA SER A 54 5.45 3.59 35.71
C SER A 54 5.69 2.20 36.32
N LEU A 55 6.51 1.34 35.69
CA LEU A 55 6.90 0.04 36.27
C LEU A 55 7.66 0.22 37.59
N SER A 56 8.46 1.29 37.72
CA SER A 56 9.20 1.60 38.95
C SER A 56 8.31 2.04 40.12
N SER A 57 7.02 2.32 39.88
CA SER A 57 6.05 2.61 40.94
C SER A 57 5.63 1.37 41.75
N CYS A 58 6.00 0.17 41.27
CA CYS A 58 5.57 -1.12 41.79
C CYS A 58 4.04 -1.30 41.89
N SER A 59 3.25 -0.47 41.18
CA SER A 59 1.79 -0.53 41.16
C SER A 59 1.29 -0.97 39.79
N VAL A 60 0.58 -2.11 39.75
CA VAL A 60 -0.05 -2.61 38.52
C VAL A 60 -1.08 -1.60 38.01
N ASP A 61 -1.92 -1.05 38.88
CA ASP A 61 -2.95 -0.07 38.49
C ASP A 61 -2.32 1.20 37.88
N SER A 62 -1.24 1.70 38.46
CA SER A 62 -0.53 2.87 37.90
C SER A 62 0.10 2.56 36.55
N THR A 63 0.67 1.37 36.38
CA THR A 63 1.27 0.93 35.11
C THR A 63 0.21 0.81 34.03
N CYS A 64 -0.90 0.13 34.34
CA CYS A 64 -2.04 -0.02 33.43
C CYS A 64 -2.60 1.35 33.01
N ALA A 65 -2.75 2.28 33.95
CA ALA A 65 -3.20 3.64 33.64
C ALA A 65 -2.25 4.37 32.68
N VAL A 66 -0.94 4.27 32.88
CA VAL A 66 0.06 4.89 31.99
C VAL A 66 0.08 4.24 30.61
N ILE A 67 -0.05 2.91 30.51
CA ILE A 67 -0.17 2.21 29.22
C ILE A 67 -1.41 2.68 28.48
N ASN A 68 -2.57 2.76 29.14
CA ASN A 68 -3.80 3.23 28.51
C ASN A 68 -3.70 4.69 28.06
N ASN A 69 -3.05 5.56 28.83
CA ASN A 69 -2.76 6.93 28.42
C ASN A 69 -1.85 6.98 27.19
N ALA A 70 -0.85 6.10 27.09
CA ALA A 70 0.00 5.99 25.92
C ALA A 70 -0.77 5.50 24.68
N CYS A 71 -1.66 4.51 24.83
CA CYS A 71 -2.54 4.06 23.75
C CYS A 71 -3.41 5.20 23.24
N ALA A 72 -4.08 5.94 24.15
CA ALA A 72 -4.93 7.07 23.79
C ALA A 72 -4.13 8.16 23.03
N LEU A 73 -2.93 8.51 23.52
CA LEU A 73 -2.06 9.47 22.86
C LEU A 73 -1.61 9.01 21.46
N LEU A 74 -1.29 7.73 21.30
CA LEU A 74 -0.92 7.17 20.00
C LEU A 74 -2.12 7.17 19.03
N GLU A 75 -3.31 6.82 19.50
CA GLU A 75 -4.53 6.72 18.70
C GLU A 75 -5.13 8.07 18.34
N GLU A 76 -5.02 9.07 19.21
CA GLU A 76 -5.60 10.40 19.02
C GLU A 76 -4.54 11.36 18.49
N ASP A 77 -3.58 11.76 19.31
CA ASP A 77 -2.66 12.86 18.98
C ASP A 77 -1.69 12.48 17.86
N TYR A 78 -1.00 11.33 18.00
CA TYR A 78 0.02 10.92 17.05
C TYR A 78 -0.58 10.46 15.71
N SER A 79 -1.66 9.67 15.73
CA SER A 79 -2.32 9.24 14.49
C SER A 79 -2.92 10.41 13.71
N ASN A 80 -3.37 11.48 14.38
CA ASN A 80 -3.89 12.67 13.73
C ASN A 80 -2.84 13.40 12.88
N VAL A 81 -1.56 13.37 13.25
CA VAL A 81 -0.46 13.94 12.46
C VAL A 81 -0.44 13.32 11.06
N PHE A 82 -0.44 11.99 11.02
CA PHE A 82 -0.44 11.23 9.78
C PHE A 82 -1.78 11.35 9.04
N GLN A 83 -2.90 11.36 9.76
CA GLN A 83 -4.22 11.51 9.14
C GLN A 83 -4.34 12.83 8.38
N GLN A 84 -3.83 13.93 8.92
CA GLN A 84 -3.82 15.22 8.24
C GLN A 84 -2.96 15.20 6.97
N GLN A 85 -1.79 14.57 7.03
CA GLN A 85 -0.90 14.43 5.86
C GLN A 85 -1.54 13.52 4.79
N CYS A 86 -2.11 12.38 5.16
CA CYS A 86 -2.80 11.51 4.20
C CYS A 86 -4.02 12.20 3.56
N LYS A 87 -4.74 13.05 4.32
CA LYS A 87 -5.88 13.84 3.81
C LYS A 87 -5.47 14.89 2.76
N GLN A 88 -4.25 15.40 2.81
CA GLN A 88 -3.72 16.28 1.76
C GLN A 88 -3.50 15.53 0.45
N GLY A 89 -3.36 14.20 0.52
CA GLY A 89 -3.21 13.31 -0.63
C GLY A 89 -1.81 13.35 -1.21
N PHE A 90 -1.52 12.38 -2.10
CA PHE A 90 -0.28 12.40 -2.86
C PHE A 90 -0.40 13.43 -4.00
N PRO A 91 0.51 14.41 -4.12
CA PRO A 91 0.43 15.42 -5.16
C PRO A 91 0.50 14.80 -6.56
N SER A 92 -0.64 14.82 -7.27
CA SER A 92 -0.69 14.45 -8.68
C SER A 92 -0.15 15.62 -9.51
N GLY A 93 1.15 15.58 -9.84
CA GLY A 93 1.80 16.54 -10.75
C GLY A 93 1.32 16.46 -12.21
N TYR A 94 0.10 15.97 -12.47
CA TYR A 94 -0.48 15.94 -13.80
C TYR A 94 -1.03 17.33 -14.14
N LEU A 95 -0.12 18.24 -14.50
CA LEU A 95 -0.46 19.27 -15.46
C LEU A 95 -0.76 18.53 -16.77
N ASP A 96 -2.05 18.37 -17.07
CA ASP A 96 -2.54 17.98 -18.39
C ASP A 96 -1.70 18.70 -19.46
N LEU A 97 -1.19 17.98 -20.46
CA LEU A 97 -0.39 18.55 -21.53
C LEU A 97 -1.16 19.71 -22.22
N ALA A 98 -2.49 19.67 -22.23
CA ALA A 98 -3.35 20.76 -22.68
C ALA A 98 -3.35 21.98 -21.74
N GLN A 99 -3.23 21.80 -20.42
CA GLN A 99 -3.01 22.89 -19.47
C GLN A 99 -1.57 23.40 -19.50
N ALA A 100 -0.59 22.54 -19.75
CA ALA A 100 0.78 22.97 -20.01
C ALA A 100 0.85 23.88 -21.25
N TYR A 101 0.14 23.53 -22.34
CA TYR A 101 0.09 24.36 -23.56
C TYR A 101 -0.63 25.70 -23.37
N ASN A 102 -1.75 25.73 -22.64
CA ASN A 102 -2.46 26.98 -22.34
C ASN A 102 -1.71 27.89 -21.35
N VAL A 103 -0.90 27.33 -20.46
CA VAL A 103 -0.02 28.08 -19.53
C VAL A 103 1.27 28.55 -20.21
N ILE A 104 1.69 27.90 -21.30
CA ILE A 104 2.82 28.34 -22.15
C ILE A 104 2.49 29.65 -22.88
N GLN A 105 1.24 29.91 -23.26
CA GLN A 105 0.87 31.18 -23.88
C GLN A 105 0.86 32.37 -22.91
N SER A 106 0.82 32.17 -21.59
CA SER A 106 0.55 33.23 -20.61
C SER A 106 1.71 33.60 -19.66
N SER A 107 2.92 33.04 -19.78
CA SER A 107 3.96 33.24 -18.74
C SER A 107 5.38 33.56 -19.25
N LEU A 108 5.68 34.86 -19.39
CA LEU A 108 7.01 35.47 -19.59
C LEU A 108 7.89 35.52 -18.30
N GLN A 109 7.72 34.63 -17.33
CA GLN A 109 8.49 34.65 -16.08
C GLN A 109 8.98 33.26 -15.67
N GLY A 110 10.24 32.95 -16.05
CA GLY A 110 10.92 31.68 -15.78
C GLY A 110 11.21 31.37 -14.30
N SER A 111 11.03 32.33 -13.39
CA SER A 111 11.38 32.20 -11.97
C SER A 111 10.31 31.49 -11.12
N ILE A 112 9.03 31.56 -11.51
CA ILE A 112 7.90 31.01 -10.74
C ILE A 112 7.75 29.49 -10.98
N ARG A 113 8.21 28.97 -12.12
CA ARG A 113 8.12 27.53 -12.49
C ARG A 113 9.07 26.62 -11.68
N LEU A 114 10.22 27.15 -11.24
CA LEU A 114 11.21 26.38 -10.47
C LEU A 114 10.79 26.20 -9.00
N GLN A 115 10.07 27.15 -8.41
CA GLN A 115 9.55 27.02 -7.04
C GLN A 115 8.38 26.04 -6.96
N SER A 116 7.40 26.12 -7.86
CA SER A 116 6.22 25.25 -7.80
C SER A 116 6.52 23.76 -8.05
N SER A 117 7.55 23.45 -8.84
CA SER A 117 8.00 22.07 -9.08
C SER A 117 8.76 21.49 -7.87
N ALA A 118 9.65 22.27 -7.25
CA ALA A 118 10.35 21.85 -6.03
C ALA A 118 9.40 21.62 -4.85
N ASP A 119 8.39 22.47 -4.70
CA ASP A 119 7.37 22.33 -3.65
C ASP A 119 6.51 21.07 -3.85
N THR A 120 6.22 20.71 -5.11
CA THR A 120 5.47 19.49 -5.44
C THR A 120 6.28 18.23 -5.14
N GLU A 121 7.58 18.20 -5.48
CA GLU A 121 8.45 17.07 -5.16
C GLU A 121 8.65 16.91 -3.66
N LYS A 122 8.80 18.03 -2.93
CA LYS A 122 8.85 18.00 -1.47
C LYS A 122 7.57 17.42 -0.86
N ALA A 123 6.40 17.82 -1.36
CA ALA A 123 5.13 17.29 -0.88
C ALA A 123 4.95 15.80 -1.19
N LYS A 124 5.42 15.31 -2.35
CA LYS A 124 5.46 13.87 -2.66
C LYS A 124 6.38 13.12 -1.70
N ALA A 125 7.59 13.62 -1.48
CA ALA A 125 8.54 13.02 -0.56
C ALA A 125 7.96 12.96 0.87
N SER A 126 7.37 14.05 1.36
CA SER A 126 6.70 14.08 2.67
C SER A 126 5.55 13.09 2.77
N PHE A 127 4.76 12.89 1.71
CA PHE A 127 3.70 11.88 1.71
C PHE A 127 4.25 10.44 1.78
N LEU A 128 5.33 10.14 1.06
CA LEU A 128 5.97 8.81 1.10
C LEU A 128 6.62 8.55 2.46
N VAL A 129 7.30 9.55 3.04
CA VAL A 129 7.84 9.47 4.41
C VAL A 129 6.71 9.25 5.42
N CYS A 130 5.55 9.90 5.26
CA CYS A 130 4.38 9.66 6.10
C CYS A 130 3.91 8.20 6.04
N LEU A 131 3.80 7.60 4.84
CA LEU A 131 3.45 6.19 4.69
C LEU A 131 4.47 5.26 5.38
N ASN A 132 5.76 5.55 5.24
CA ASN A 132 6.83 4.81 5.91
C ASN A 132 6.72 4.95 7.42
N ASN A 133 6.50 6.16 7.94
CA ASN A 133 6.34 6.43 9.36
C ASN A 133 5.14 5.67 9.95
N ILE A 134 4.01 5.60 9.25
CA ILE A 134 2.83 4.84 9.69
C ILE A 134 3.19 3.35 9.78
N GLU A 135 3.83 2.79 8.75
CA GLU A 135 4.21 1.39 8.68
C GLU A 135 5.22 1.01 9.77
N THR A 136 6.29 1.78 9.93
CA THR A 136 7.26 1.60 11.02
C THR A 136 6.61 1.80 12.39
N SER A 137 5.63 2.69 12.52
CA SER A 137 4.86 2.85 13.76
C SER A 137 4.05 1.60 14.11
N ILE A 138 3.49 0.89 13.12
CA ILE A 138 2.80 -0.40 13.36
C ILE A 138 3.79 -1.40 13.95
N GLU A 139 4.96 -1.58 13.34
CA GLU A 139 6.01 -2.50 13.82
C GLU A 139 6.49 -2.13 15.23
N ASN A 140 6.64 -0.84 15.50
CA ASN A 140 7.05 -0.33 16.80
C ASN A 140 5.98 -0.55 17.89
N VAL A 141 4.68 -0.39 17.59
CA VAL A 141 3.61 -0.74 18.54
C VAL A 141 3.63 -2.23 18.86
N GLU A 142 3.80 -3.09 17.86
CA GLU A 142 3.83 -4.54 18.07
C GLU A 142 5.04 -4.99 18.88
N THR A 143 6.21 -4.43 18.56
CA THR A 143 7.46 -4.67 19.29
C THR A 143 7.36 -4.14 20.72
N LEU A 144 6.79 -2.96 20.91
CA LEU A 144 6.52 -2.39 22.24
C LEU A 144 5.61 -3.32 23.04
N ASN A 145 4.52 -3.81 22.45
CA ASN A 145 3.58 -4.70 23.12
C ASN A 145 4.24 -6.00 23.59
N GLN A 146 5.07 -6.62 22.73
CA GLN A 146 5.80 -7.84 23.08
C GLN A 146 6.82 -7.60 24.20
N ASN A 147 7.60 -6.53 24.10
CA ASN A 147 8.60 -6.16 25.11
C ASN A 147 7.96 -5.81 26.46
N LEU A 148 6.85 -5.07 26.45
CA LEU A 148 6.14 -4.71 27.67
C LEU A 148 5.55 -5.92 28.39
N ALA A 149 5.02 -6.90 27.66
CA ALA A 149 4.53 -8.13 28.26
C ALA A 149 5.65 -8.86 29.04
N GLN A 150 6.86 -8.89 28.49
CA GLN A 150 8.03 -9.47 29.16
C GLN A 150 8.50 -8.62 30.35
N GLU A 151 8.61 -7.30 30.19
CA GLU A 151 9.03 -6.39 31.26
C GLU A 151 8.07 -6.42 32.45
N ILE A 152 6.76 -6.46 32.21
CA ILE A 152 5.74 -6.60 33.26
C ILE A 152 5.90 -7.94 33.98
N GLN A 153 6.10 -9.05 33.24
CA GLN A 153 6.30 -10.35 33.87
C GLN A 153 7.57 -10.40 34.72
N LEU A 154 8.65 -9.74 34.31
CA LEU A 154 9.89 -9.66 35.08
C LEU A 154 9.75 -8.82 36.36
N ASN A 155 9.00 -7.72 36.31
CA ASN A 155 8.86 -6.81 37.46
C ASN A 155 7.77 -7.27 38.45
N PHE A 156 6.66 -7.83 37.96
CA PHE A 156 5.49 -8.15 38.76
C PHE A 156 5.19 -9.65 38.89
N GLY A 157 5.83 -10.52 38.10
CA GLY A 157 5.40 -11.91 37.88
C GLY A 157 5.15 -12.73 39.14
N SER A 158 5.96 -12.56 40.20
CA SER A 158 5.79 -13.27 41.48
C SER A 158 4.67 -12.72 42.38
N THR A 159 4.15 -11.53 42.08
CA THR A 159 3.19 -10.79 42.90
C THR A 159 1.83 -10.58 42.24
N LEU A 160 1.67 -10.99 40.97
CA LEU A 160 0.44 -10.77 40.21
C LEU A 160 -0.70 -11.67 40.70
N SER A 161 -1.84 -11.05 41.05
CA SER A 161 -3.09 -11.76 41.21
C SER A 161 -3.74 -12.07 39.85
N GLY A 162 -4.68 -13.02 39.79
CA GLY A 162 -5.41 -13.31 38.55
C GLY A 162 -6.13 -12.08 37.97
N ARG A 163 -6.67 -11.22 38.84
CA ARG A 163 -7.31 -9.96 38.45
C ARG A 163 -6.31 -8.95 37.86
N ASP A 164 -5.09 -8.92 38.37
CA ASP A 164 -4.04 -8.03 37.85
C ASP A 164 -3.55 -8.51 36.48
N GLN A 165 -3.45 -9.82 36.27
CA GLN A 165 -3.16 -10.40 34.96
C GLN A 165 -4.22 -10.02 33.92
N GLU A 166 -5.50 -10.08 34.27
CA GLU A 166 -6.59 -9.66 33.37
C GLU A 166 -6.49 -8.18 32.99
N LYS A 167 -6.20 -7.29 33.95
CA LYS A 167 -6.01 -5.84 33.68
C LYS A 167 -4.85 -5.61 32.71
N ILE A 168 -3.72 -6.27 32.94
CA ILE A 168 -2.54 -6.15 32.07
C ILE A 168 -2.87 -6.65 30.66
N GLN A 169 -3.53 -7.81 30.54
CA GLN A 169 -3.95 -8.34 29.26
C GLN A 169 -4.88 -7.38 28.51
N SER A 170 -5.80 -6.70 29.21
CA SER A 170 -6.65 -5.67 28.62
C SER A 170 -5.84 -4.47 28.11
N CYS A 171 -4.82 -4.00 28.83
CA CYS A 171 -3.97 -2.90 28.39
C CYS A 171 -3.11 -3.28 27.17
N LEU A 172 -2.54 -4.50 27.16
CA LEU A 172 -1.79 -5.04 26.02
C LEU A 172 -2.68 -5.28 24.80
N ALA A 173 -3.96 -5.61 25.00
CA ALA A 173 -4.95 -5.64 23.94
C ALA A 173 -5.24 -4.24 23.39
N GLY A 174 -5.22 -3.21 24.23
CA GLY A 174 -5.27 -1.79 23.81
C GLY A 174 -4.18 -1.44 22.81
N LEU A 175 -2.93 -1.81 23.07
CA LEU A 175 -1.83 -1.59 22.10
C LEU A 175 -2.06 -2.31 20.76
N LYS A 176 -2.66 -3.51 20.76
CA LYS A 176 -3.04 -4.19 19.51
C LYS A 176 -4.12 -3.41 18.74
N MET A 177 -5.07 -2.80 19.45
CA MET A 177 -6.08 -1.92 18.83
C MET A 177 -5.43 -0.67 18.22
N THR A 178 -4.45 -0.08 18.90
CA THR A 178 -3.66 1.03 18.38
C THR A 178 -2.94 0.64 17.08
N ALA A 179 -2.32 -0.54 17.01
CA ALA A 179 -1.72 -1.04 15.76
C ALA A 179 -2.77 -1.18 14.62
N ASN A 180 -3.97 -1.67 14.93
CA ASN A 180 -5.06 -1.74 13.95
C ASN A 180 -5.51 -0.36 13.45
N LYS A 181 -5.52 0.66 14.32
CA LYS A 181 -5.81 2.04 13.93
C LYS A 181 -4.78 2.57 12.92
N PHE A 182 -3.50 2.31 13.14
CA PHE A 182 -2.45 2.65 12.17
C PHE A 182 -2.56 1.85 10.87
N ARG A 183 -2.96 0.57 10.91
CA ARG A 183 -3.23 -0.21 9.69
C ARG A 183 -4.33 0.41 8.83
N GLN A 184 -5.46 0.80 9.44
CA GLN A 184 -6.54 1.49 8.72
C GLN A 184 -6.06 2.81 8.10
N LEU A 185 -5.19 3.53 8.80
CA LEU A 185 -4.61 4.76 8.28
C LEU A 185 -3.63 4.50 7.12
N SER A 186 -2.82 3.45 7.22
CA SER A 186 -1.93 2.98 6.14
C SER A 186 -2.75 2.61 4.90
N GLU A 187 -3.81 1.82 5.05
CA GLU A 187 -4.74 1.46 3.97
C GLU A 187 -5.34 2.70 3.30
N PHE A 188 -5.76 3.70 4.10
CA PHE A 188 -6.26 4.97 3.58
C PHE A 188 -5.19 5.71 2.76
N GLY A 189 -3.95 5.79 3.26
CA GLY A 189 -2.84 6.41 2.53
C GLY A 189 -2.49 5.68 1.23
N HIS A 190 -2.49 4.35 1.22
CA HIS A 190 -2.29 3.53 0.02
C HIS A 190 -3.41 3.75 -1.02
N GLU A 191 -4.66 3.90 -0.60
CA GLU A 191 -5.77 4.22 -1.53
C GLU A 191 -5.64 5.65 -2.11
N GLN A 192 -5.14 6.61 -1.33
CA GLN A 192 -4.81 7.94 -1.85
C GLN A 192 -3.71 7.87 -2.92
N LEU A 193 -2.63 7.12 -2.68
CA LEU A 193 -1.56 6.94 -3.66
C LEU A 193 -2.05 6.24 -4.93
N LYS A 194 -2.88 5.22 -4.78
CA LYS A 194 -3.49 4.49 -5.90
C LYS A 194 -4.37 5.39 -6.76
N SER A 195 -5.25 6.18 -6.14
CA SER A 195 -6.21 7.02 -6.86
C SER A 195 -5.54 8.21 -7.57
N SER A 196 -4.49 8.78 -6.99
CA SER A 196 -3.81 9.97 -7.50
C SER A 196 -2.62 9.69 -8.43
N ALA A 197 -1.88 8.58 -8.23
CA ALA A 197 -0.65 8.28 -8.97
C ALA A 197 -0.75 7.03 -9.84
N ILE A 198 -1.26 5.92 -9.29
CA ILE A 198 -1.28 4.63 -9.99
C ILE A 198 -2.34 4.65 -11.09
N LYS A 199 -3.62 4.81 -10.73
CA LYS A 199 -4.75 4.69 -11.66
C LYS A 199 -4.66 5.67 -12.86
N PRO A 200 -4.31 6.96 -12.68
CA PRO A 200 -4.21 7.89 -13.79
C PRO A 200 -3.06 7.60 -14.76
N ARG A 201 -1.97 7.00 -14.29
CA ARG A 201 -0.83 6.61 -15.14
C ARG A 201 -1.05 5.29 -15.86
N ILE A 202 -1.57 4.30 -15.14
CA ILE A 202 -1.80 2.96 -15.69
C ILE A 202 -2.88 2.97 -16.77
N LYS A 203 -3.91 3.79 -16.61
CA LYS A 203 -5.04 3.79 -17.54
C LYS A 203 -4.61 4.10 -18.99
N PRO A 204 -3.93 5.22 -19.31
CA PRO A 204 -3.48 5.48 -20.68
C PRO A 204 -2.54 4.42 -21.25
N TRP A 205 -1.60 3.91 -20.44
CA TRP A 205 -0.65 2.88 -20.88
C TRP A 205 -1.37 1.59 -21.26
N VAL A 206 -2.38 1.18 -20.50
CA VAL A 206 -3.15 -0.03 -20.79
C VAL A 206 -4.20 0.23 -21.88
N ASP A 207 -4.80 1.42 -21.94
CA ASP A 207 -5.76 1.80 -22.99
C ASP A 207 -5.11 1.79 -24.39
N HIS A 208 -3.78 1.93 -24.50
CA HIS A 208 -3.05 1.75 -25.76
C HIS A 208 -3.31 0.40 -26.43
N PHE A 209 -3.62 -0.65 -25.63
CA PHE A 209 -4.02 -1.96 -26.12
C PHE A 209 -5.18 -1.89 -27.14
N LEU A 210 -6.13 -0.98 -26.94
CA LEU A 210 -7.30 -0.81 -27.83
C LEU A 210 -6.91 -0.31 -29.23
N SER A 211 -5.71 0.23 -29.40
CA SER A 211 -5.20 0.67 -30.70
C SER A 211 -4.41 -0.41 -31.45
N VAL A 212 -4.14 -1.55 -30.80
CA VAL A 212 -3.40 -2.68 -31.39
C VAL A 212 -4.39 -3.68 -31.96
N ASN A 213 -4.21 -4.03 -33.24
CA ASN A 213 -5.06 -5.02 -33.90
C ASN A 213 -4.79 -6.42 -33.32
N HIS A 214 -5.86 -7.10 -32.87
CA HIS A 214 -5.85 -8.48 -32.40
C HIS A 214 -6.76 -9.39 -33.26
N ASP A 215 -7.35 -8.86 -34.33
CA ASP A 215 -7.96 -9.67 -35.39
C ASP A 215 -6.95 -9.75 -36.53
N ILE A 216 -5.95 -10.63 -36.35
CA ILE A 216 -4.73 -10.68 -37.16
C ILE A 216 -4.55 -12.00 -37.91
N GLU A 217 -3.86 -11.92 -39.04
CA GLU A 217 -3.42 -13.05 -39.87
C GLU A 217 -1.94 -13.42 -39.61
N GLU A 218 -1.42 -14.45 -40.31
CA GLU A 218 -0.06 -14.96 -40.12
C GLU A 218 1.04 -13.91 -40.39
N GLU A 219 0.85 -13.04 -41.39
CA GLU A 219 1.82 -12.00 -41.74
C GLU A 219 1.97 -10.96 -40.62
N GLU A 220 0.84 -10.46 -40.08
CA GLU A 220 0.82 -9.53 -38.95
C GLU A 220 1.36 -10.19 -37.68
N PHE A 221 1.01 -11.46 -37.43
CA PHE A 221 1.55 -12.22 -36.31
C PHE A 221 3.08 -12.35 -36.36
N ALA A 222 3.64 -12.64 -37.55
CA ALA A 222 5.08 -12.68 -37.75
C ALA A 222 5.74 -11.31 -37.52
N CYS A 223 5.08 -10.21 -37.89
CA CYS A 223 5.57 -8.86 -37.61
C CYS A 223 5.62 -8.59 -36.10
N TYR A 224 4.60 -8.99 -35.35
CA TYR A 224 4.56 -8.84 -33.89
C TYR A 224 5.60 -9.68 -33.16
N GLU A 225 6.02 -10.83 -33.70
CA GLU A 225 7.13 -11.62 -33.14
C GLU A 225 8.48 -10.90 -33.23
N VAL A 226 8.67 -10.06 -34.25
CA VAL A 226 9.88 -9.25 -34.42
C VAL A 226 9.81 -7.96 -33.60
N GLN A 227 8.65 -7.30 -33.63
CA GLN A 227 8.42 -6.04 -32.93
C GLN A 227 7.09 -6.09 -32.18
N ASP A 228 7.19 -6.29 -30.88
CA ASP A 228 6.02 -6.30 -29.99
C ASP A 228 5.32 -4.94 -29.98
N PRO A 229 3.99 -4.88 -30.24
CA PRO A 229 3.26 -3.62 -30.39
C PRO A 229 2.77 -3.03 -29.06
N PHE A 230 2.92 -3.71 -27.92
CA PHE A 230 2.23 -3.31 -26.69
C PHE A 230 2.97 -3.66 -25.39
N VAL A 231 3.17 -4.95 -25.10
CA VAL A 231 3.55 -5.40 -23.76
C VAL A 231 4.95 -4.94 -23.36
N GLN A 232 5.89 -4.86 -24.30
CA GLN A 232 7.26 -4.42 -24.00
C GLN A 232 7.29 -2.94 -23.60
N GLU A 233 6.52 -2.10 -24.30
CA GLU A 233 6.37 -0.68 -23.93
C GLU A 233 5.66 -0.53 -22.58
N LEU A 234 4.59 -1.29 -22.34
CA LEU A 234 3.91 -1.31 -21.06
C LEU A 234 4.85 -1.72 -19.91
N ILE A 235 5.64 -2.79 -20.09
CA ILE A 235 6.63 -3.23 -19.09
C ILE A 235 7.65 -2.13 -18.83
N GLY A 236 8.15 -1.45 -19.86
CA GLY A 236 9.07 -0.31 -19.71
C GLY A 236 8.47 0.83 -18.88
N HIS A 237 7.21 1.21 -19.14
CA HIS A 237 6.50 2.22 -18.36
C HIS A 237 6.28 1.79 -16.90
N LEU A 238 5.94 0.52 -16.66
CA LEU A 238 5.75 -0.02 -15.32
C LEU A 238 7.07 -0.05 -14.54
N ASP A 239 8.17 -0.48 -15.15
CA ASP A 239 9.50 -0.51 -14.53
C ASP A 239 9.99 0.90 -14.18
N GLY A 240 9.85 1.85 -15.11
CA GLY A 240 10.15 3.26 -14.87
C GLY A 240 9.30 3.86 -13.73
N PHE A 241 8.02 3.51 -13.66
CA PHE A 241 7.16 3.94 -12.56
C PHE A 241 7.61 3.34 -11.22
N MET A 242 7.88 2.03 -11.19
CA MET A 242 8.25 1.29 -9.98
C MET A 242 9.61 1.72 -9.44
N SER A 243 10.60 1.93 -10.30
CA SER A 243 11.92 2.42 -9.90
C SER A 243 11.85 3.79 -9.22
N GLY A 244 10.94 4.66 -9.65
CA GLY A 244 10.73 5.98 -9.05
C GLY A 244 10.29 5.99 -7.58
N PHE A 245 9.79 4.88 -7.04
CA PHE A 245 9.39 4.76 -5.63
C PHE A 245 10.34 3.88 -4.78
N LYS A 246 11.25 3.15 -5.42
CA LYS A 246 12.03 2.09 -4.77
C LYS A 246 12.91 2.59 -3.63
N ASP A 247 13.54 3.74 -3.83
CA ASP A 247 14.46 4.33 -2.85
C ASP A 247 13.76 5.28 -1.86
N SER A 248 12.43 5.44 -1.98
CA SER A 248 11.64 6.35 -1.14
C SER A 248 10.63 5.64 -0.24
N LEU A 249 10.47 4.33 -0.39
CA LEU A 249 9.54 3.51 0.40
C LEU A 249 10.29 2.44 1.19
N THR A 250 9.76 2.11 2.37
CA THR A 250 10.20 0.91 3.10
C THR A 250 9.92 -0.35 2.28
N PRO A 251 10.66 -1.45 2.49
CA PRO A 251 10.46 -2.68 1.73
C PRO A 251 9.00 -3.15 1.71
N ASN A 252 8.29 -3.12 2.86
CA ASN A 252 6.90 -3.54 2.94
C ASN A 252 5.95 -2.59 2.18
N ASN A 253 6.13 -1.26 2.31
CA ASN A 253 5.34 -0.31 1.55
C ASN A 253 5.59 -0.42 0.05
N TYR A 254 6.82 -0.72 -0.37
CA TYR A 254 7.15 -0.98 -1.77
C TYR A 254 6.46 -2.26 -2.28
N GLN A 255 6.46 -3.35 -1.50
CA GLN A 255 5.71 -4.56 -1.88
C GLN A 255 4.19 -4.30 -1.96
N ALA A 256 3.63 -3.52 -1.04
CA ALA A 256 2.22 -3.11 -1.07
C ALA A 256 1.88 -2.27 -2.31
N LEU A 257 2.79 -1.35 -2.70
CA LEU A 257 2.67 -0.57 -3.93
C LEU A 257 2.63 -1.48 -5.16
N ILE A 258 3.56 -2.43 -5.28
CA ILE A 258 3.61 -3.36 -6.43
C ILE A 258 2.36 -4.24 -6.49
N GLY A 259 1.89 -4.73 -5.35
CA GLY A 259 0.63 -5.46 -5.30
C GLY A 259 -0.51 -4.61 -5.85
N THR A 260 -0.64 -3.37 -5.37
CA THR A 260 -1.71 -2.45 -5.77
C THR A 260 -1.62 -2.09 -7.26
N LEU A 261 -0.41 -1.83 -7.76
CA LEU A 261 -0.11 -1.63 -9.17
C LEU A 261 -0.55 -2.84 -10.01
N THR A 262 -0.16 -4.05 -9.61
CA THR A 262 -0.52 -5.30 -10.27
C THR A 262 -2.03 -5.47 -10.37
N ALA A 263 -2.76 -5.25 -9.26
CA ALA A 263 -4.22 -5.33 -9.26
C ALA A 263 -4.84 -4.27 -10.21
N GLN A 264 -4.27 -3.06 -10.25
CA GLN A 264 -4.77 -2.01 -11.11
C GLN A 264 -4.51 -2.31 -12.59
N VAL A 265 -3.34 -2.83 -12.95
CA VAL A 265 -2.99 -3.27 -14.31
C VAL A 265 -3.92 -4.39 -14.74
N ALA A 266 -4.08 -5.44 -13.93
CA ALA A 266 -4.96 -6.56 -14.24
C ALA A 266 -6.41 -6.10 -14.47
N GLN A 267 -6.92 -5.21 -13.61
CA GLN A 267 -8.27 -4.67 -13.74
C GLN A 267 -8.45 -3.81 -15.00
N GLN A 268 -7.47 -2.99 -15.38
CA GLN A 268 -7.57 -2.20 -16.62
C GLN A 268 -7.41 -3.10 -17.85
N LEU A 269 -6.51 -4.08 -17.81
CA LEU A 269 -6.27 -4.98 -18.95
C LEU A 269 -7.50 -5.84 -19.22
N GLU A 270 -8.14 -6.38 -18.18
CA GLU A 270 -9.43 -7.06 -18.28
C GLU A 270 -10.48 -6.18 -18.97
N LYS A 271 -10.56 -4.89 -18.64
CA LYS A 271 -11.54 -3.96 -19.25
C LYS A 271 -11.28 -3.67 -20.72
N VAL A 272 -10.03 -3.59 -21.16
CA VAL A 272 -9.69 -3.33 -22.57
C VAL A 272 -9.81 -4.60 -23.41
N VAL A 273 -9.44 -5.76 -22.85
CA VAL A 273 -9.64 -7.07 -23.49
C VAL A 273 -11.12 -7.31 -23.77
N LEU A 274 -12.01 -7.03 -22.81
CA LEU A 274 -13.46 -7.17 -22.99
C LEU A 274 -14.08 -6.23 -24.05
N LYS A 275 -13.30 -5.30 -24.62
CA LYS A 275 -13.72 -4.38 -25.70
C LYS A 275 -13.05 -4.68 -27.03
N THR A 276 -12.22 -5.71 -27.09
CA THR A 276 -11.40 -6.06 -28.25
C THR A 276 -11.92 -7.35 -28.87
N ASN A 277 -11.87 -7.45 -30.20
CA ASN A 277 -12.18 -8.68 -30.92
C ASN A 277 -10.87 -9.42 -31.22
N PHE A 278 -10.92 -10.75 -31.22
CA PHE A 278 -9.74 -11.60 -31.35
C PHE A 278 -9.90 -12.61 -32.48
N SER A 279 -8.88 -12.72 -33.32
CA SER A 279 -8.67 -13.91 -34.15
C SER A 279 -8.01 -15.02 -33.30
N ARG A 280 -7.90 -16.24 -33.84
CA ARG A 280 -7.16 -17.33 -33.18
C ARG A 280 -5.70 -16.95 -32.90
N LEU A 281 -5.05 -16.27 -33.84
CA LEU A 281 -3.67 -15.80 -33.73
C LEU A 281 -3.57 -14.61 -32.78
N GLY A 282 -4.57 -13.71 -32.77
CA GLY A 282 -4.64 -12.64 -31.80
C GLY A 282 -4.82 -13.11 -30.36
N ALA A 283 -5.62 -14.16 -30.13
CA ALA A 283 -5.72 -14.78 -28.82
C ALA A 283 -4.39 -15.41 -28.36
N LEU A 284 -3.61 -15.98 -29.29
CA LEU A 284 -2.27 -16.51 -29.01
C LEU A 284 -1.27 -15.38 -28.72
N GLN A 285 -1.37 -14.25 -29.42
CA GLN A 285 -0.58 -13.05 -29.14
C GLN A 285 -0.88 -12.51 -27.74
N LEU A 286 -2.15 -12.34 -27.38
CA LEU A 286 -2.57 -11.92 -26.04
C LEU A 286 -2.02 -12.87 -24.96
N ASP A 287 -2.00 -14.18 -25.21
CA ASP A 287 -1.41 -15.14 -24.28
C ASP A 287 0.10 -14.93 -24.07
N LYS A 288 0.85 -14.65 -25.14
CA LYS A 288 2.28 -14.28 -25.03
C LYS A 288 2.46 -13.00 -24.21
N GLU A 289 1.67 -11.97 -24.48
CA GLU A 289 1.72 -10.68 -23.79
C GLU A 289 1.39 -10.82 -22.29
N VAL A 290 0.28 -11.47 -21.96
CA VAL A 290 -0.12 -11.68 -20.57
C VAL A 290 0.92 -12.52 -19.82
N ARG A 291 1.50 -13.56 -20.45
CA ARG A 291 2.59 -14.33 -19.84
C ARG A 291 3.84 -13.48 -19.56
N ALA A 292 4.24 -12.62 -20.50
CA ALA A 292 5.37 -11.71 -20.31
C ALA A 292 5.12 -10.72 -19.16
N LEU A 293 3.92 -10.13 -19.11
CA LEU A 293 3.52 -9.21 -18.04
C LEU A 293 3.47 -9.89 -16.67
N VAL A 294 2.91 -11.11 -16.60
CA VAL A 294 2.86 -11.91 -15.37
C VAL A 294 4.27 -12.25 -14.88
N ALA A 295 5.18 -12.62 -15.79
CA ALA A 295 6.56 -12.93 -15.47
C ALA A 295 7.30 -11.70 -14.90
N PHE A 296 7.15 -10.54 -15.55
CA PHE A 296 7.73 -9.28 -15.09
C PHE A 296 7.21 -8.89 -13.70
N LEU A 297 5.90 -8.83 -13.50
CA LEU A 297 5.30 -8.44 -12.23
C LEU A 297 5.66 -9.42 -11.10
N SER A 298 5.75 -10.72 -11.41
CA SER A 298 6.13 -11.75 -10.43
C SER A 298 7.62 -11.67 -10.05
N ALA A 299 8.49 -11.25 -10.96
CA ALA A 299 9.91 -11.04 -10.67
C ALA A 299 10.14 -9.77 -9.83
N ALA A 300 9.24 -8.79 -9.93
CA ALA A 300 9.40 -7.50 -9.26
C ALA A 300 8.98 -7.50 -7.78
N THR A 301 8.30 -8.54 -7.30
CA THR A 301 7.75 -8.64 -5.94
C THR A 301 8.15 -9.94 -5.26
N THR A 302 8.31 -9.90 -3.94
CA THR A 302 8.46 -11.12 -3.12
C THR A 302 7.11 -11.65 -2.61
N TRP A 303 6.04 -10.87 -2.76
CA TRP A 303 4.70 -11.23 -2.32
C TRP A 303 3.95 -12.01 -3.39
N THR A 304 3.00 -12.84 -2.97
CA THR A 304 2.19 -13.62 -3.90
C THR A 304 1.15 -12.72 -4.59
N ILE A 305 1.34 -12.49 -5.90
CA ILE A 305 0.41 -11.68 -6.72
C ILE A 305 -0.49 -12.50 -7.64
N ARG A 306 -0.32 -13.83 -7.69
CA ARG A 306 -1.06 -14.74 -8.57
C ARG A 306 -2.58 -14.55 -8.50
N ASP A 307 -3.09 -14.35 -7.30
CA ASP A 307 -4.52 -14.12 -7.02
C ASP A 307 -5.08 -12.95 -7.84
N ARG A 308 -4.32 -11.85 -7.91
CA ARG A 308 -4.69 -10.60 -8.59
C ARG A 308 -4.72 -10.76 -10.12
N LEU A 309 -3.98 -11.73 -10.66
CA LEU A 309 -3.85 -12.01 -12.09
C LEU A 309 -4.73 -13.19 -12.55
N THR A 310 -5.34 -13.92 -11.63
CA THR A 310 -6.06 -15.18 -11.93
C THR A 310 -7.21 -14.99 -12.91
N ARG A 311 -8.02 -13.94 -12.76
CA ARG A 311 -9.13 -13.66 -13.69
C ARG A 311 -8.63 -13.39 -15.10
N LEU A 312 -7.59 -12.58 -15.24
CA LEU A 312 -6.97 -12.27 -16.52
C LEU A 312 -6.43 -13.54 -17.20
N THR A 313 -5.72 -14.41 -16.46
CA THR A 313 -5.23 -15.67 -17.01
C THR A 313 -6.37 -16.60 -17.44
N GLN A 314 -7.50 -16.63 -16.69
CA GLN A 314 -8.69 -17.40 -17.06
C GLN A 314 -9.33 -16.86 -18.35
N ILE A 315 -9.40 -15.54 -18.53
CA ILE A 315 -9.89 -14.91 -19.77
C ILE A 315 -9.04 -15.33 -20.96
N VAL A 316 -7.71 -15.28 -20.83
CA VAL A 316 -6.77 -15.70 -21.88
C VAL A 316 -6.94 -17.17 -22.24
N THR A 317 -7.13 -18.05 -21.24
CA THR A 317 -7.41 -19.47 -21.47
C THR A 317 -8.69 -19.66 -22.29
N LEU A 318 -9.76 -18.92 -21.96
CA LEU A 318 -11.03 -19.00 -22.69
C LEU A 318 -10.91 -18.55 -24.14
N LEU A 319 -10.17 -17.48 -24.40
CA LEU A 319 -9.95 -16.98 -25.77
C LEU A 319 -9.10 -17.94 -26.62
N ASN A 320 -8.30 -18.81 -25.99
CA ASN A 320 -7.43 -19.77 -26.67
C ASN A 320 -8.05 -21.17 -26.90
N LEU A 321 -9.28 -21.42 -26.45
CA LEU A 321 -9.99 -22.67 -26.74
C LEU A 321 -10.16 -22.85 -28.25
N GLU A 322 -9.96 -24.05 -28.80
CA GLU A 322 -10.12 -24.27 -30.24
C GLU A 322 -11.59 -24.31 -30.62
N THR A 323 -12.39 -25.01 -29.81
CA THR A 323 -13.83 -25.19 -30.00
C THR A 323 -14.62 -24.83 -28.74
N CYS A 324 -15.87 -24.37 -28.92
CA CYS A 324 -16.78 -24.11 -27.79
C CYS A 324 -17.11 -25.37 -26.96
N ALA A 325 -16.83 -26.57 -27.47
CA ALA A 325 -17.06 -27.83 -26.76
C ALA A 325 -16.02 -28.08 -25.66
N GLU A 326 -14.78 -27.61 -25.84
CA GLU A 326 -13.69 -27.74 -24.85
C GLU A 326 -14.00 -27.06 -23.53
N ILE A 327 -14.90 -26.07 -23.51
CA ILE A 327 -15.36 -25.42 -22.27
C ILE A 327 -15.83 -26.45 -21.23
N SER A 328 -16.40 -27.57 -21.67
CA SER A 328 -16.94 -28.64 -20.81
C SER A 328 -15.85 -29.45 -20.09
N GLU A 329 -14.60 -29.39 -20.56
CA GLU A 329 -13.44 -30.01 -19.92
C GLU A 329 -12.90 -29.13 -18.78
N TYR A 330 -13.04 -27.81 -18.93
CA TYR A 330 -12.55 -26.86 -17.93
C TYR A 330 -13.61 -26.38 -16.96
N TRP A 331 -14.90 -26.46 -17.29
CA TRP A 331 -16.02 -25.88 -16.53
C TRP A 331 -17.05 -26.94 -16.10
N GLY A 332 -17.49 -26.90 -14.84
CA GLY A 332 -18.51 -27.81 -14.30
C GLY A 332 -17.92 -29.02 -13.55
N PRO A 333 -18.65 -30.16 -13.43
CA PRO A 333 -18.23 -31.30 -12.62
C PRO A 333 -16.94 -31.99 -13.13
N ASN A 334 -16.54 -31.72 -14.38
CA ASN A 334 -15.31 -32.23 -14.98
C ASN A 334 -14.12 -31.27 -14.80
N ALA A 335 -14.34 -30.07 -14.28
CA ALA A 335 -13.28 -29.10 -14.05
C ALA A 335 -12.26 -29.68 -13.05
N SER A 336 -10.98 -29.66 -13.42
CA SER A 336 -9.91 -30.10 -12.52
C SER A 336 -10.02 -29.35 -11.18
N VAL A 337 -9.90 -30.06 -10.06
CA VAL A 337 -9.98 -29.52 -8.69
C VAL A 337 -9.01 -28.35 -8.45
N ASN A 338 -7.97 -28.24 -9.27
CA ASN A 338 -6.92 -27.22 -9.19
C ASN A 338 -7.27 -25.88 -9.86
N ASN A 339 -8.35 -25.79 -10.66
CA ASN A 339 -8.78 -24.55 -11.33
C ASN A 339 -10.09 -24.02 -10.74
N THR A 340 -9.98 -23.28 -9.64
CA THR A 340 -11.13 -22.54 -9.09
C THR A 340 -11.44 -21.34 -9.97
N TRP A 341 -12.48 -21.46 -10.79
CA TRP A 341 -12.93 -20.37 -11.66
C TRP A 341 -13.43 -19.17 -10.86
N ARG A 342 -12.99 -17.97 -11.25
CA ARG A 342 -13.40 -16.68 -10.66
C ARG A 342 -14.35 -15.89 -11.55
N LEU A 343 -14.60 -16.40 -12.75
CA LEU A 343 -15.52 -15.83 -13.72
C LEU A 343 -16.89 -16.45 -13.50
N THR A 344 -17.95 -15.67 -13.67
CA THR A 344 -19.33 -16.15 -13.66
C THR A 344 -19.71 -16.77 -15.01
N PRO A 345 -20.74 -17.63 -15.09
CA PRO A 345 -21.21 -18.17 -16.37
C PRO A 345 -21.60 -17.09 -17.40
N ALA A 346 -22.06 -15.93 -16.94
CA ALA A 346 -22.38 -14.81 -17.81
C ALA A 346 -21.12 -14.18 -18.42
N GLU A 347 -20.09 -13.96 -17.60
CA GLU A 347 -18.79 -13.45 -18.05
C GLU A 347 -18.13 -14.43 -19.03
N VAL A 348 -18.15 -15.74 -18.75
CA VAL A 348 -17.60 -16.76 -19.67
C VAL A 348 -18.26 -16.67 -21.04
N ARG A 349 -19.59 -16.60 -21.10
CA ARG A 349 -20.31 -16.44 -22.39
C ARG A 349 -19.92 -15.16 -23.11
N GLN A 350 -19.81 -14.05 -22.39
CA GLN A 350 -19.36 -12.77 -22.98
C GLN A 350 -17.94 -12.88 -23.56
N ILE A 351 -17.01 -13.51 -22.83
CA ILE A 351 -15.62 -13.67 -23.29
C ILE A 351 -15.56 -14.54 -24.55
N LEU A 352 -16.34 -15.61 -24.61
CA LEU A 352 -16.42 -16.47 -25.80
C LEU A 352 -16.99 -15.75 -27.03
N THR A 353 -17.78 -14.67 -26.86
CA THR A 353 -18.28 -13.87 -27.99
C THR A 353 -17.28 -12.87 -28.55
N LEU A 354 -16.11 -12.69 -27.90
CA LEU A 354 -15.04 -11.81 -28.38
C LEU A 354 -14.20 -12.46 -29.48
N ARG A 355 -14.55 -13.69 -29.91
CA ARG A 355 -13.71 -14.60 -30.68
C ARG A 355 -14.42 -15.19 -31.90
#